data_AF-A0A3A4ZJF7-F1
#
_entry.id   AF-A0A3A4ZJF7-F1
#
_cell.length_a   1.000
_cell.length_b   1.000
_cell.length_c   1.000
_cell.angle_alpha   90.00
_cell.angle_beta   90.00
_cell.angle_gamma   90.00
#
_symmetry.space_group_name_H-M   'P 1'
#
loop_
_entity.id
_entity.type
_entity.pdbx_description
1 polymer ?
#
loop_
_entity_poly.entity_id
_entity_poly.type
_entity_poly.pdbx_seq_one_letter_code
_entity_poly.pdbx_strand_id
1 'polypeptide(L)'
;MPHNPKAKTHKKPAEVLKGETPRSEFADSLDSVKVDLIYYPDSKIDLTAYAFQKATWMTDPYIPNKDKKRDKEILKDLKIHAFEKKGLPLSLELYDFVFCVSGITRLVTHQIVRNRIGATYSQQCSGDKDWRHHRVLVPRSIYKDKKVYEKFRSQVLENKKLYADMLDTMEIPVLDARRILPHCLETFIYVKFNLVTLATFIPKRDCVQTQEPEMVMVARRMREAVLKKFPNIEPMLRNKCKDGKCFYTLSDRQVGTSMFVPDKDHDFDYNKNNFFYDKTVRQMVYDLPKVPTEYYIGAEKVTKKSFLK
;
A
#
# COMPACT_ATOMS: atom_id res chain seq x y z
N MET A 1 -18.83 -30.68 19.50
CA MET A 1 -17.60 -31.28 20.07
C MET A 1 -17.70 -31.22 21.59
N PRO A 2 -17.28 -32.25 22.33
CA PRO A 2 -17.35 -32.25 23.79
C PRO A 2 -16.38 -31.22 24.38
N HIS A 3 -16.84 -30.49 25.40
CA HIS A 3 -15.99 -29.59 26.18
C HIS A 3 -14.99 -30.41 27.00
N ASN A 4 -13.69 -30.10 26.91
CA ASN A 4 -12.64 -30.76 27.69
C ASN A 4 -11.98 -29.75 28.66
N PRO A 5 -12.39 -29.71 29.94
CA PRO A 5 -11.80 -28.82 30.94
C PRO A 5 -10.30 -29.04 31.19
N LYS A 6 -9.76 -30.20 30.83
CA LYS A 6 -8.34 -30.56 31.00
C LYS A 6 -7.48 -30.13 29.80
N ALA A 7 -8.07 -29.54 28.75
CA ALA A 7 -7.32 -29.03 27.62
C ALA A 7 -6.40 -27.88 28.04
N LYS A 8 -5.22 -27.81 27.41
CA LYS A 8 -4.27 -26.72 27.67
C LYS A 8 -4.89 -25.38 27.28
N THR A 9 -4.75 -24.39 28.15
CA THR A 9 -5.13 -23.01 27.83
C THR A 9 -4.02 -22.37 27.00
N HIS A 10 -4.41 -21.55 26.03
CA HIS A 10 -3.49 -20.79 25.19
C HIS A 10 -3.75 -19.30 25.40
N LYS A 11 -2.70 -18.52 25.65
CA LYS A 11 -2.80 -17.07 25.64
C LYS A 11 -3.05 -16.61 24.19
N LYS A 12 -4.16 -15.93 23.96
CA LYS A 12 -4.47 -15.38 22.64
C LYS A 12 -3.58 -14.15 22.38
N PRO A 13 -3.20 -13.90 21.11
CA PRO A 13 -2.47 -12.68 20.74
C PRO A 13 -3.32 -11.40 20.91
N ALA A 14 -4.64 -11.51 20.78
CA ALA A 14 -5.55 -10.38 20.91
C ALA A 14 -5.86 -10.08 22.39
N GLU A 15 -5.78 -8.81 22.75
CA GLU A 15 -6.12 -8.30 24.09
C GLU A 15 -7.63 -8.11 24.24
N VAL A 16 -8.12 -8.24 25.48
CA VAL A 16 -9.51 -7.97 25.84
C VAL A 16 -9.60 -6.54 26.35
N LEU A 17 -10.18 -5.65 25.58
CA LEU A 17 -10.24 -4.21 25.84
C LEU A 17 -11.56 -3.76 26.49
N LYS A 18 -12.25 -4.69 27.17
CA LYS A 18 -13.60 -4.46 27.67
C LYS A 18 -13.64 -3.30 28.66
N GLY A 19 -14.52 -2.33 28.43
CA GLY A 19 -14.67 -1.14 29.27
C GLY A 19 -13.64 -0.03 29.00
N GLU A 20 -12.68 -0.25 28.09
CA GLU A 20 -11.74 0.81 27.71
C GLU A 20 -12.40 1.85 26.82
N THR A 21 -12.15 3.12 27.14
CA THR A 21 -12.60 4.25 26.31
C THR A 21 -11.74 4.35 25.04
N PRO A 22 -12.35 4.45 23.83
CA PRO A 22 -11.61 4.58 22.59
C PRO A 22 -10.56 5.69 22.62
N ARG A 23 -9.36 5.37 22.12
CA ARG A 23 -8.26 6.33 21.95
C ARG A 23 -8.07 6.58 20.46
N SER A 24 -8.06 7.83 20.05
CA SER A 24 -7.96 8.20 18.63
C SER A 24 -6.87 9.24 18.41
N GLU A 25 -5.82 8.86 17.69
CA GLU A 25 -4.88 9.82 17.09
C GLU A 25 -5.35 10.13 15.67
N PHE A 26 -5.58 11.39 15.36
CA PHE A 26 -5.86 11.89 14.02
C PHE A 26 -4.56 12.37 13.38
N ALA A 27 -4.25 11.91 12.17
CA ALA A 27 -3.02 12.25 11.47
C ALA A 27 -3.25 12.48 9.97
N ASP A 28 -2.35 13.23 9.33
CA ASP A 28 -2.36 13.45 7.88
C ASP A 28 -2.23 12.13 7.12
N SER A 29 -3.16 11.83 6.22
CA SER A 29 -3.20 10.54 5.53
C SER A 29 -2.00 10.32 4.60
N LEU A 30 -1.51 11.36 3.92
CA LEU A 30 -0.42 11.25 2.95
C LEU A 30 0.95 11.11 3.64
N ASP A 31 1.18 11.88 4.69
CA ASP A 31 2.43 11.82 5.45
C ASP A 31 2.56 10.52 6.25
N SER A 32 1.43 9.94 6.68
CA SER A 32 1.38 8.69 7.46
C SER A 32 1.83 7.47 6.68
N VAL A 33 1.64 7.43 5.36
CA VAL A 33 1.99 6.26 4.52
C VAL A 33 3.43 5.84 4.80
N LYS A 34 3.68 4.56 5.09
CA LYS A 34 5.03 4.03 5.30
C LYS A 34 5.19 2.74 4.52
N VAL A 35 6.37 2.58 3.90
CA VAL A 35 6.73 1.38 3.16
C VAL A 35 8.11 0.93 3.63
N ASP A 36 8.16 -0.24 4.27
CA ASP A 36 9.39 -0.90 4.66
C ASP A 36 9.65 -2.07 3.70
N LEU A 37 10.83 -2.12 3.09
CA LEU A 37 11.27 -3.25 2.27
C LEU A 37 11.86 -4.33 3.19
N ILE A 38 11.10 -5.41 3.39
CA ILE A 38 11.39 -6.49 4.34
C ILE A 38 12.31 -7.54 3.75
N TYR A 39 12.08 -7.89 2.48
CA TYR A 39 12.88 -8.87 1.74
C TYR A 39 13.11 -8.40 0.32
N TYR A 40 14.27 -8.72 -0.23
CA TYR A 40 14.67 -8.41 -1.59
C TYR A 40 15.68 -9.45 -2.11
N PRO A 41 15.88 -9.56 -3.44
CA PRO A 41 16.75 -10.57 -4.04
C PRO A 41 18.21 -10.42 -3.63
N ASP A 42 18.91 -11.53 -3.47
CA ASP A 42 20.35 -11.59 -3.21
C ASP A 42 21.12 -12.05 -4.47
N SER A 43 22.44 -12.18 -4.35
CA SER A 43 23.29 -12.62 -5.46
C SER A 43 23.06 -14.07 -5.91
N LYS A 44 22.38 -14.91 -5.10
CA LYS A 44 22.08 -16.29 -5.49
C LYS A 44 20.95 -16.32 -6.52
N ILE A 45 20.00 -15.39 -6.42
CA ILE A 45 18.93 -15.24 -7.42
C ILE A 45 19.50 -14.97 -8.80
N ASP A 46 20.57 -14.17 -8.91
CA ASP A 46 21.22 -13.91 -10.22
C ASP A 46 21.71 -15.21 -10.88
N LEU A 47 22.37 -16.10 -10.12
CA LEU A 47 22.87 -17.37 -10.66
C LEU A 47 21.71 -18.27 -11.11
N THR A 48 20.62 -18.31 -10.34
CA THR A 48 19.40 -19.04 -10.70
C THR A 48 18.74 -18.44 -11.94
N ALA A 49 18.66 -17.12 -12.03
CA ALA A 49 18.11 -16.40 -13.18
C ALA A 49 18.92 -16.66 -14.45
N TYR A 50 20.25 -16.74 -14.32
CA TYR A 50 21.14 -17.08 -15.42
C TYR A 50 20.93 -18.52 -15.88
N ALA A 51 20.91 -19.48 -14.94
CA ALA A 51 20.61 -20.88 -15.23
C ALA A 51 19.28 -21.04 -15.97
N PHE A 52 18.23 -20.39 -15.46
CA PHE A 52 16.89 -20.39 -16.04
C PHE A 52 16.89 -19.85 -17.47
N GLN A 53 17.58 -18.72 -17.70
CA GLN A 53 17.68 -18.09 -19.00
C GLN A 53 18.48 -18.93 -19.99
N LYS A 54 19.59 -19.53 -19.55
CA LYS A 54 20.50 -20.28 -20.41
C LYS A 54 20.08 -21.71 -20.69
N ALA A 55 19.12 -22.26 -19.96
CA ALA A 55 18.58 -23.60 -20.19
C ALA A 55 18.16 -23.84 -21.66
N THR A 56 17.81 -22.78 -22.40
CA THR A 56 17.51 -22.85 -23.84
C THR A 56 18.71 -23.18 -24.72
N TRP A 57 19.93 -22.78 -24.34
CA TRP A 57 21.14 -22.86 -25.19
C TRP A 57 22.28 -23.69 -24.59
N MET A 58 22.12 -24.21 -23.37
CA MET A 58 23.11 -25.08 -22.73
C MET A 58 22.94 -26.52 -23.21
N THR A 59 24.05 -27.21 -23.46
CA THR A 59 24.08 -28.65 -23.74
C THR A 59 23.90 -29.49 -22.46
N ASP A 60 24.37 -28.96 -21.33
CA ASP A 60 24.36 -29.62 -20.03
C ASP A 60 23.70 -28.73 -18.97
N PRO A 61 22.96 -29.29 -18.00
CA PRO A 61 22.27 -28.50 -16.99
C PRO A 61 23.27 -27.78 -16.07
N TYR A 62 23.24 -26.44 -16.10
CA TYR A 62 23.96 -25.60 -15.14
C TYR A 62 23.22 -25.55 -13.80
N ILE A 63 23.88 -25.98 -12.72
CA ILE A 63 23.29 -26.00 -11.37
C ILE A 63 24.05 -25.00 -10.48
N PRO A 64 23.44 -23.81 -10.19
CA PRO A 64 24.09 -22.74 -9.44
C PRO A 64 24.79 -23.13 -8.13
N ASN A 65 24.23 -24.11 -7.42
CA ASN A 65 24.78 -24.58 -6.13
C ASN A 65 26.12 -25.32 -6.27
N LYS A 66 26.43 -25.84 -7.46
CA LYS A 66 27.71 -26.52 -7.74
C LYS A 66 28.80 -25.50 -8.13
N ASP A 67 28.47 -24.54 -8.99
CA ASP A 67 29.47 -23.66 -9.59
C ASP A 67 29.76 -22.38 -8.78
N LYS A 68 28.87 -21.99 -7.84
CA LYS A 68 28.98 -20.95 -6.79
C LYS A 68 29.52 -19.56 -7.16
N LYS A 69 30.08 -19.34 -8.35
CA LYS A 69 30.82 -18.13 -8.71
C LYS A 69 29.94 -17.24 -9.59
N ARG A 70 29.56 -16.09 -9.04
CA ARG A 70 29.00 -14.97 -9.79
C ARG A 70 30.14 -14.16 -10.37
N ASP A 71 30.24 -14.08 -11.69
CA ASP A 71 31.25 -13.29 -12.38
C ASP A 71 30.65 -12.20 -13.28
N LYS A 72 31.54 -11.42 -13.91
CA LYS A 72 31.18 -10.28 -14.75
C LYS A 72 30.44 -10.70 -16.02
N GLU A 73 30.66 -11.91 -16.52
CA GLU A 73 30.03 -12.38 -17.76
C GLU A 73 28.58 -12.75 -17.51
N ILE A 74 28.29 -13.46 -16.41
CA ILE A 74 26.90 -13.75 -15.98
C ILE A 74 26.11 -12.46 -15.80
N LEU A 75 26.70 -11.44 -15.16
CA LEU A 75 26.02 -10.17 -14.94
C LEU A 75 25.79 -9.40 -16.24
N LYS A 76 26.75 -9.44 -17.15
CA LYS A 76 26.61 -8.84 -18.49
C LYS A 76 25.50 -9.52 -19.28
N ASP A 77 25.44 -10.86 -19.21
CA ASP A 77 24.43 -11.66 -19.88
C ASP A 77 23.02 -11.36 -19.36
N LEU A 78 22.82 -11.42 -18.03
CA LEU A 78 21.55 -11.08 -17.38
C LEU A 78 21.12 -9.66 -17.72
N LYS A 79 22.04 -8.70 -17.71
CA LYS A 79 21.76 -7.31 -18.08
C LYS A 79 21.17 -7.22 -19.48
N ILE A 80 21.83 -7.82 -20.47
CA ILE A 80 21.43 -7.75 -21.88
C ILE A 80 20.13 -8.52 -22.11
N HIS A 81 20.08 -9.78 -21.68
CA HIS A 81 19.02 -10.69 -22.10
C HIS A 81 17.77 -10.60 -21.20
N ALA A 82 17.93 -10.31 -19.90
CA ALA A 82 16.80 -10.17 -18.97
C ALA A 82 16.40 -8.69 -18.78
N PHE A 83 17.27 -7.86 -18.21
CA PHE A 83 16.91 -6.49 -17.80
C PHE A 83 16.67 -5.53 -18.98
N GLU A 84 17.46 -5.63 -20.05
CA GLU A 84 17.25 -4.86 -21.29
C GLU A 84 16.21 -5.51 -22.22
N LYS A 85 15.66 -6.67 -21.84
CA LYS A 85 14.65 -7.42 -22.60
C LYS A 85 15.05 -7.74 -24.05
N LYS A 86 16.35 -7.89 -24.33
CA LYS A 86 16.87 -8.30 -25.66
C LYS A 86 16.95 -9.82 -25.83
N GLY A 87 16.60 -10.59 -24.81
CA GLY A 87 16.59 -12.05 -24.80
C GLY A 87 15.33 -12.60 -24.12
N LEU A 88 15.50 -13.50 -23.15
CA LEU A 88 14.41 -14.13 -22.39
C LEU A 88 14.19 -13.41 -21.04
N PRO A 89 13.16 -12.55 -20.90
CA PRO A 89 12.94 -11.77 -19.69
C PRO A 89 12.19 -12.51 -18.57
N LEU A 90 11.70 -13.74 -18.81
CA LEU A 90 10.94 -14.51 -17.81
C LEU A 90 11.72 -14.77 -16.52
N SER A 91 13.06 -14.80 -16.58
CA SER A 91 13.91 -14.94 -15.39
C SER A 91 13.75 -13.79 -14.39
N LEU A 92 13.19 -12.64 -14.81
CA LEU A 92 12.86 -11.53 -13.91
C LEU A 92 11.74 -11.89 -12.91
N GLU A 93 10.92 -12.90 -13.19
CA GLU A 93 9.88 -13.37 -12.25
C GLU A 93 10.45 -14.06 -11.01
N LEU A 94 11.74 -14.42 -11.02
CA LEU A 94 12.43 -15.03 -9.88
C LEU A 94 12.86 -14.00 -8.82
N TYR A 95 12.81 -12.71 -9.15
CA TYR A 95 13.25 -11.63 -8.28
C TYR A 95 12.10 -11.15 -7.41
N ASP A 96 12.07 -11.59 -6.16
CA ASP A 96 10.99 -11.30 -5.23
C ASP A 96 11.31 -10.18 -4.24
N PHE A 97 10.33 -9.31 -4.02
CA PHE A 97 10.35 -8.21 -3.07
C PHE A 97 9.19 -8.34 -2.10
N VAL A 98 9.44 -8.21 -0.80
CA VAL A 98 8.40 -8.19 0.24
C VAL A 98 8.41 -6.84 0.93
N PHE A 99 7.24 -6.23 1.02
CA PHE A 99 7.03 -4.93 1.65
C PHE A 99 6.07 -5.06 2.82
N CYS A 100 6.30 -4.28 3.87
CA CYS A 100 5.27 -3.90 4.84
C CYS A 100 4.78 -2.50 4.47
N VAL A 101 3.50 -2.38 4.12
CA VAL A 101 2.84 -1.10 3.85
C VAL A 101 1.94 -0.78 5.03
N SER A 102 2.21 0.32 5.73
CA SER A 102 1.48 0.77 6.92
C SER A 102 1.14 2.26 6.79
N GLY A 103 0.38 2.84 7.74
CA GLY A 103 -0.04 4.24 7.61
C GLY A 103 -0.99 4.48 6.45
N ILE A 104 -1.78 3.48 6.08
CA ILE A 104 -2.73 3.53 4.97
C ILE A 104 -4.14 3.19 5.44
N THR A 105 -5.15 3.59 4.68
CA THR A 105 -6.54 3.20 4.92
C THR A 105 -6.90 1.87 4.25
N ARG A 106 -8.05 1.28 4.62
CA ARG A 106 -8.57 0.09 3.92
C ARG A 106 -8.84 0.37 2.44
N LEU A 107 -9.15 1.61 2.06
CA LEU A 107 -9.34 2.04 0.68
C LEU A 107 -8.11 1.71 -0.19
N VAL A 108 -6.91 1.93 0.34
CA VAL A 108 -5.65 1.61 -0.33
C VAL A 108 -5.45 0.11 -0.43
N THR A 109 -5.69 -0.65 0.64
CA THR A 109 -5.57 -2.12 0.60
C THR A 109 -6.50 -2.73 -0.45
N HIS A 110 -7.72 -2.21 -0.59
CA HIS A 110 -8.67 -2.61 -1.64
C HIS A 110 -8.17 -2.34 -3.06
N GLN A 111 -7.26 -1.38 -3.25
CA GLN A 111 -6.58 -1.18 -4.54
C GLN A 111 -5.39 -2.12 -4.71
N ILE A 112 -4.58 -2.34 -3.67
CA ILE A 112 -3.38 -3.19 -3.69
C ILE A 112 -3.74 -4.63 -4.10
N VAL A 113 -4.71 -5.24 -3.40
CA VAL A 113 -5.08 -6.67 -3.54
C VAL A 113 -5.72 -7.02 -4.89
N ARG A 114 -6.00 -6.03 -5.74
CA ARG A 114 -6.52 -6.25 -7.11
C ARG A 114 -5.49 -6.78 -8.08
N ASN A 115 -4.20 -6.72 -7.73
CA ASN A 115 -3.16 -7.37 -8.52
C ASN A 115 -3.06 -8.83 -8.10
N ARG A 116 -3.20 -9.77 -9.03
CA ARG A 116 -3.31 -11.20 -8.69
C ARG A 116 -2.04 -11.98 -9.02
N ILE A 117 -1.44 -11.65 -10.16
CA ILE A 117 -0.32 -12.40 -10.72
C ILE A 117 0.99 -11.90 -10.10
N GLY A 118 1.85 -12.85 -9.71
CA GLY A 118 3.15 -12.58 -9.07
C GLY A 118 3.03 -11.88 -7.72
N ALA A 119 1.87 -12.00 -7.05
CA ALA A 119 1.57 -11.29 -5.81
C ALA A 119 1.12 -12.23 -4.68
N THR A 120 1.49 -11.90 -3.44
CA THR A 120 0.98 -12.57 -2.23
C THR A 120 0.74 -11.54 -1.14
N TYR A 121 -0.32 -11.73 -0.35
CA TYR A 121 -0.79 -10.73 0.61
C TYR A 121 -1.00 -11.34 2.00
N SER A 122 -0.69 -10.55 3.03
CA SER A 122 -1.16 -10.79 4.39
C SER A 122 -1.57 -9.45 4.98
N GLN A 123 -2.86 -9.28 5.28
CA GLN A 123 -3.44 -8.02 5.69
C GLN A 123 -3.91 -8.09 7.15
N GLN A 124 -3.80 -6.96 7.84
CA GLN A 124 -4.39 -6.80 9.16
C GLN A 124 -5.91 -7.06 9.12
N CYS A 125 -6.38 -8.03 9.91
CA CYS A 125 -7.80 -8.32 10.03
C CYS A 125 -8.48 -7.45 11.10
N SER A 126 -9.77 -7.16 10.89
CA SER A 126 -10.64 -6.44 11.83
C SER A 126 -11.68 -7.32 12.52
N GLY A 127 -11.62 -8.63 12.28
CA GLY A 127 -12.57 -9.61 12.81
C GLY A 127 -11.99 -10.50 13.90
N ASP A 128 -10.71 -10.37 14.21
CA ASP A 128 -9.95 -11.20 15.15
C ASP A 128 -9.43 -10.39 16.34
N LYS A 129 -9.62 -9.07 16.34
CA LYS A 129 -9.16 -8.14 17.37
C LYS A 129 -10.02 -6.89 17.42
N ASP A 130 -9.98 -6.25 18.57
CA ASP A 130 -10.66 -4.98 18.83
C ASP A 130 -9.91 -3.80 18.18
N TRP A 131 -10.63 -2.98 17.42
CA TRP A 131 -10.11 -1.85 16.66
C TRP A 131 -10.40 -0.47 17.30
N ARG A 132 -10.90 -0.44 18.55
CA ARG A 132 -11.34 0.80 19.20
C ARG A 132 -10.24 1.85 19.40
N HIS A 133 -8.96 1.46 19.37
CA HIS A 133 -7.83 2.38 19.51
C HIS A 133 -7.09 2.71 18.21
N HIS A 134 -7.58 2.28 17.03
CA HIS A 134 -6.87 2.58 15.78
C HIS A 134 -6.82 4.07 15.46
N ARG A 135 -5.68 4.48 14.88
CA ARG A 135 -5.45 5.84 14.40
C ARG A 135 -6.40 6.15 13.24
N VAL A 136 -6.70 7.43 13.08
CA VAL A 136 -7.58 7.97 12.05
C VAL A 136 -6.73 8.76 11.06
N LEU A 137 -6.78 8.36 9.79
CA LEU A 137 -6.07 9.05 8.72
C LEU A 137 -7.00 10.06 8.07
N VAL A 138 -6.57 11.32 8.06
CA VAL A 138 -7.38 12.47 7.64
C VAL A 138 -6.87 12.99 6.29
N PRO A 139 -7.71 12.97 5.24
CA PRO A 139 -7.43 13.64 3.99
C PRO A 139 -7.32 15.16 4.16
N ARG A 140 -6.31 15.78 3.53
CA ARG A 140 -6.11 17.24 3.56
C ARG A 140 -7.31 18.02 3.00
N SER A 141 -8.00 17.46 2.02
CA SER A 141 -9.21 18.03 1.42
C SER A 141 -10.36 18.16 2.43
N ILE A 142 -10.49 17.20 3.35
CA ILE A 142 -11.46 17.26 4.47
C ILE A 142 -11.00 18.30 5.50
N TYR A 143 -9.71 18.34 5.82
CA TYR A 143 -9.16 19.26 6.83
C TYR A 143 -9.17 20.74 6.40
N LYS A 144 -9.15 21.00 5.09
CA LYS A 144 -9.17 22.35 4.51
C LYS A 144 -10.36 23.17 5.01
N ASP A 145 -11.54 22.56 5.07
CA ASP A 145 -12.74 23.17 5.64
C ASP A 145 -12.91 22.72 7.10
N LYS A 146 -12.72 23.65 8.04
CA LYS A 146 -12.78 23.35 9.47
C LYS A 146 -14.15 22.86 9.93
N LYS A 147 -15.24 23.35 9.33
CA LYS A 147 -16.60 22.91 9.67
C LYS A 147 -16.85 21.49 9.22
N VAL A 148 -16.35 21.13 8.03
CA VAL A 148 -16.42 19.75 7.52
C VAL A 148 -15.54 18.82 8.36
N TYR A 149 -14.33 19.25 8.70
CA TYR A 149 -13.42 18.47 9.55
C TYR A 149 -14.00 18.19 10.94
N GLU A 150 -14.64 19.18 11.57
CA GLU A 150 -15.29 18.99 12.88
C GLU A 150 -16.39 17.93 12.83
N LYS A 151 -17.25 17.96 11.80
CA LYS A 151 -18.30 16.95 11.57
C LYS A 151 -17.71 15.57 11.28
N PHE A 152 -16.68 15.50 10.43
CA PHE A 152 -15.97 14.25 10.15
C PHE A 152 -15.40 13.65 11.44
N ARG A 153 -14.72 14.46 12.24
CA ARG A 153 -14.11 14.04 13.50
C ARG A 153 -15.14 13.53 14.50
N SER A 154 -16.23 14.26 14.73
CA SER A 154 -17.27 13.85 15.69
C SER A 154 -17.90 12.52 15.29
N GLN A 155 -18.24 12.34 14.01
CA GLN A 155 -18.79 11.09 13.49
C GLN A 155 -17.84 9.91 13.64
N VAL A 156 -16.54 10.11 13.40
CA VAL A 156 -15.54 9.05 13.62
C VAL A 156 -15.45 8.65 15.09
N LEU A 157 -15.45 9.63 16.01
CA LEU A 157 -15.41 9.36 17.45
C LEU A 157 -16.67 8.65 17.93
N GLU A 158 -17.85 9.07 17.48
CA GLU A 158 -19.14 8.43 17.76
C GLU A 158 -19.18 6.98 17.26
N ASN A 159 -18.74 6.73 16.02
CA ASN A 159 -18.68 5.37 15.47
C ASN A 159 -17.74 4.46 16.25
N LYS A 160 -16.57 4.97 16.66
CA LYS A 160 -15.63 4.22 17.50
C LYS A 160 -16.18 3.95 18.90
N LYS A 161 -16.94 4.89 19.47
CA LYS A 161 -17.64 4.69 20.75
C LYS A 161 -18.71 3.61 20.62
N LEU A 162 -19.60 3.71 19.64
CA LEU A 162 -20.65 2.72 19.39
C LEU A 162 -20.04 1.32 19.14
N TYR A 163 -18.94 1.23 18.41
CA TYR A 163 -18.20 -0.02 18.25
C TYR A 163 -17.74 -0.62 19.59
N ALA A 164 -17.13 0.19 20.46
CA ALA A 164 -16.70 -0.25 21.78
C ALA A 164 -17.89 -0.66 22.66
N ASP A 165 -18.95 0.14 22.69
CA ASP A 165 -20.18 -0.13 23.44
C ASP A 165 -20.80 -1.47 23.01
N MET A 166 -20.86 -1.75 21.71
CA MET A 166 -21.33 -3.04 21.18
C MET A 166 -20.47 -4.22 21.64
N LEU A 167 -19.14 -4.09 21.61
CA LEU A 167 -18.24 -5.16 22.04
C LEU A 167 -18.33 -5.43 23.55
N ASP A 168 -18.52 -4.39 24.35
CA ASP A 168 -18.53 -4.49 25.81
C ASP A 168 -19.78 -5.21 26.33
N THR A 169 -20.86 -5.30 25.52
CA THR A 169 -22.02 -6.16 25.80
C THR A 169 -21.64 -7.64 25.93
N MET A 170 -20.58 -8.09 25.25
CA MET A 170 -20.22 -9.50 25.06
C MET A 170 -21.30 -10.35 24.35
N GLU A 171 -22.33 -9.70 23.79
CA GLU A 171 -23.43 -10.34 23.05
C GLU A 171 -23.30 -10.10 21.54
N ILE A 172 -22.63 -9.01 21.14
CA ILE A 172 -22.38 -8.68 19.74
C ILE A 172 -20.95 -9.11 19.38
N PRO A 173 -20.76 -10.02 18.40
CA PRO A 173 -19.44 -10.45 17.99
C PRO A 173 -18.69 -9.35 17.24
N VAL A 174 -17.37 -9.33 17.38
CA VAL A 174 -16.49 -8.39 16.65
C VAL A 174 -16.67 -8.42 15.12
N LEU A 175 -17.06 -9.58 14.58
CA LEU A 175 -17.34 -9.76 13.14
C LEU A 175 -18.48 -8.88 12.64
N ASP A 176 -19.46 -8.59 13.50
CA ASP A 176 -20.61 -7.74 13.18
C ASP A 176 -20.40 -6.31 13.68
N ALA A 177 -19.87 -6.12 14.89
CA ALA A 177 -19.60 -4.78 15.43
C ALA A 177 -18.72 -3.96 14.48
N ARG A 178 -17.72 -4.58 13.83
CA ARG A 178 -16.77 -3.89 12.93
C ARG A 178 -17.42 -3.23 11.70
N ARG A 179 -18.69 -3.51 11.40
CA ARG A 179 -19.42 -2.92 10.27
C ARG A 179 -19.62 -1.41 10.42
N ILE A 180 -19.60 -0.90 11.65
CA ILE A 180 -19.70 0.55 11.93
C ILE A 180 -18.35 1.28 11.80
N LEU A 181 -17.23 0.55 11.70
CA LEU A 181 -15.91 1.18 11.67
C LEU A 181 -15.70 1.98 10.38
N PRO A 182 -15.30 3.26 10.47
CA PRO A 182 -15.11 4.09 9.30
C PRO A 182 -13.88 3.65 8.48
N HIS A 183 -13.91 3.88 7.17
CA HIS A 183 -12.82 3.47 6.27
C HIS A 183 -11.53 4.29 6.43
N CYS A 184 -11.57 5.40 7.18
CA CYS A 184 -10.42 6.25 7.49
C CYS A 184 -9.50 5.68 8.60
N LEU A 185 -9.84 4.54 9.20
CA LEU A 185 -8.97 3.90 10.18
C LEU A 185 -7.71 3.35 9.52
N GLU A 186 -6.58 3.58 10.19
CA GLU A 186 -5.28 3.08 9.77
C GLU A 186 -5.25 1.55 9.78
N THR A 187 -4.60 0.98 8.76
CA THR A 187 -4.30 -0.43 8.67
C THR A 187 -2.92 -0.67 8.03
N PHE A 188 -2.51 -1.93 7.97
CA PHE A 188 -1.31 -2.35 7.25
C PHE A 188 -1.52 -3.64 6.44
N ILE A 189 -0.65 -3.84 5.47
CA ILE A 189 -0.60 -5.03 4.62
C ILE A 189 0.86 -5.39 4.30
N TYR A 190 1.17 -6.67 4.44
CA TYR A 190 2.37 -7.25 3.85
C TYR A 190 2.06 -7.69 2.43
N VAL A 191 2.94 -7.32 1.50
CA VAL A 191 2.79 -7.69 0.09
C VAL A 191 4.12 -8.17 -0.46
N LYS A 192 4.06 -9.33 -1.13
CA LYS A 192 5.15 -9.85 -1.96
C LYS A 192 4.83 -9.57 -3.41
N PHE A 193 5.78 -9.02 -4.16
CA PHE A 193 5.73 -8.90 -5.61
C PHE A 193 7.01 -9.44 -6.23
N ASN A 194 6.90 -10.20 -7.32
CA ASN A 194 8.07 -10.41 -8.18
C ASN A 194 8.37 -9.14 -9.01
N LEU A 195 9.56 -9.05 -9.62
CA LEU A 195 10.00 -7.83 -10.32
C LEU A 195 9.12 -7.47 -11.51
N VAL A 196 8.60 -8.46 -12.24
CA VAL A 196 7.69 -8.23 -13.37
C VAL A 196 6.38 -7.59 -12.89
N THR A 197 5.79 -8.13 -11.83
CA THR A 197 4.61 -7.55 -11.19
C THR A 197 4.91 -6.18 -10.62
N LEU A 198 6.06 -5.98 -9.97
CA LEU A 198 6.45 -4.68 -9.40
C LEU A 198 6.62 -3.60 -10.49
N ALA A 199 7.26 -3.95 -11.61
CA ALA A 199 7.48 -3.08 -12.77
C ALA A 199 6.19 -2.73 -13.54
N THR A 200 5.11 -3.47 -13.33
CA THR A 200 3.78 -3.12 -13.87
C THR A 200 2.90 -2.43 -12.83
N PHE A 201 3.08 -2.79 -11.55
CA PHE A 201 2.36 -2.22 -10.41
C PHE A 201 2.72 -0.75 -10.19
N ILE A 202 4.01 -0.44 -10.02
CA ILE A 202 4.45 0.91 -9.64
C ILE A 202 4.03 1.95 -10.68
N PRO A 203 4.33 1.80 -11.99
CA PRO A 203 3.97 2.84 -12.98
C PRO A 203 2.47 3.07 -13.08
N LYS A 204 1.65 2.02 -12.88
CA LYS A 204 0.20 2.11 -12.84
C LYS A 204 -0.29 2.85 -11.58
N ARG A 205 0.32 2.58 -10.43
CA ARG A 205 -0.11 3.10 -9.13
C ARG A 205 0.45 4.48 -8.80
N ASP A 206 1.47 4.93 -9.51
CA ASP A 206 2.02 6.30 -9.45
C ASP A 206 1.24 7.31 -10.32
N CYS A 207 0.16 6.88 -10.99
CA CYS A 207 -0.66 7.75 -11.82
C CYS A 207 -1.65 8.58 -10.98
N VAL A 208 -1.40 9.88 -10.86
CA VAL A 208 -2.28 10.79 -10.09
C VAL A 208 -3.69 10.92 -10.68
N GLN A 209 -3.84 10.73 -11.99
CA GLN A 209 -5.13 10.88 -12.67
C GLN A 209 -6.14 9.76 -12.34
N THR A 210 -5.66 8.59 -11.91
CA THR A 210 -6.47 7.36 -11.88
C THR A 210 -6.49 6.64 -10.55
N GLN A 211 -5.68 7.10 -9.58
CA GLN A 211 -5.42 6.42 -8.33
C GLN A 211 -5.78 7.30 -7.13
N GLU A 212 -6.04 6.65 -6.01
CA GLU A 212 -6.18 7.35 -4.72
C GLU A 212 -4.84 8.00 -4.34
N PRO A 213 -4.81 9.24 -3.84
CA PRO A 213 -3.57 9.91 -3.45
C PRO A 213 -2.69 9.12 -2.47
N GLU A 214 -3.27 8.41 -1.50
CA GLU A 214 -2.51 7.52 -0.61
C GLU A 214 -1.83 6.36 -1.39
N MET A 215 -2.49 5.79 -2.40
CA MET A 215 -1.92 4.73 -3.24
C MET A 215 -0.75 5.25 -4.10
N VAL A 216 -0.83 6.49 -4.59
CA VAL A 216 0.29 7.13 -5.29
C VAL A 216 1.49 7.24 -4.35
N MET A 217 1.27 7.66 -3.09
CA MET A 217 2.34 7.72 -2.10
C MET A 217 2.93 6.33 -1.79
N VAL A 218 2.11 5.29 -1.70
CA VAL A 218 2.60 3.90 -1.55
C VAL A 218 3.49 3.49 -2.72
N ALA A 219 3.05 3.73 -3.96
CA ALA A 219 3.82 3.36 -5.15
C ALA A 219 5.18 4.08 -5.22
N ARG A 220 5.19 5.39 -4.90
CA ARG A 220 6.42 6.19 -4.85
C ARG A 220 7.38 5.71 -3.77
N ARG A 221 6.89 5.45 -2.56
CA ARG A 221 7.73 4.94 -1.46
C ARG A 221 8.22 3.51 -1.71
N MET A 222 7.42 2.65 -2.35
CA MET A 222 7.90 1.34 -2.84
C MET A 222 9.05 1.50 -3.84
N ARG A 223 8.90 2.39 -4.82
CA ARG A 223 9.94 2.71 -5.80
C ARG A 223 11.21 3.19 -5.12
N GLU A 224 11.11 4.16 -4.22
CA GLU A 224 12.25 4.70 -3.46
C GLU A 224 12.98 3.62 -2.66
N ALA A 225 12.25 2.78 -1.93
CA ALA A 225 12.82 1.70 -1.13
C ALA A 225 13.61 0.69 -1.99
N VAL A 226 13.09 0.39 -3.19
CA VAL A 226 13.73 -0.52 -4.14
C VAL A 226 14.95 0.11 -4.79
N LEU A 227 14.85 1.36 -5.28
CA LEU A 227 15.95 2.05 -5.96
C LEU A 227 17.11 2.38 -5.03
N LYS A 228 16.86 2.50 -3.72
CA LYS A 228 17.92 2.58 -2.71
C LYS A 228 18.83 1.34 -2.71
N LYS A 229 18.32 0.18 -3.11
CA LYS A 229 19.06 -1.09 -3.20
C LYS A 229 19.48 -1.43 -4.62
N PHE A 230 18.63 -1.14 -5.60
CA PHE A 230 18.78 -1.51 -7.01
C PHE A 230 18.57 -0.28 -7.92
N PRO A 231 19.50 0.68 -7.96
CA PRO A 231 19.34 1.89 -8.76
C PRO A 231 19.26 1.59 -10.27
N ASN A 232 19.86 0.49 -10.72
CA ASN A 232 19.91 0.07 -12.12
C ASN A 232 18.54 -0.33 -12.71
N ILE A 233 17.54 -0.64 -11.88
CA ILE A 233 16.20 -1.00 -12.37
C ILE A 233 15.23 0.19 -12.43
N GLU A 234 15.73 1.42 -12.21
CA GLU A 234 14.96 2.67 -12.30
C GLU A 234 14.09 2.78 -13.56
N PRO A 235 14.61 2.47 -14.78
CA PRO A 235 13.82 2.60 -16.00
C PRO A 235 12.59 1.70 -16.03
N MET A 236 12.60 0.58 -15.31
CA MET A 236 11.48 -0.35 -15.25
C MET A 236 10.37 0.10 -14.30
N LEU A 237 10.69 0.93 -13.30
CA LEU A 237 9.78 1.30 -12.22
C LEU A 237 9.20 2.71 -12.38
N ARG A 238 9.67 3.50 -13.36
CA ARG A 238 9.22 4.88 -13.56
C ARG A 238 7.81 4.96 -14.15
N ASN A 239 7.08 6.01 -13.78
CA ASN A 239 5.81 6.36 -14.41
C ASN A 239 6.04 6.71 -15.90
N LYS A 240 5.15 6.20 -16.75
CA LYS A 240 5.18 6.38 -18.20
C LYS A 240 4.99 7.84 -18.65
N CYS A 241 4.40 8.71 -17.83
CA CYS A 241 4.25 10.12 -18.16
C CYS A 241 5.60 10.78 -18.50
N LYS A 242 6.70 10.35 -17.84
CA LYS A 242 8.06 10.83 -18.12
C LYS A 242 8.59 10.43 -19.50
N ASP A 243 7.95 9.46 -20.15
CA ASP A 243 8.28 8.95 -21.48
C ASP A 243 7.36 9.53 -22.55
N GLY A 244 6.63 10.61 -22.26
CA GLY A 244 5.60 11.17 -23.15
C GLY A 244 4.39 10.25 -23.32
N LYS A 245 4.19 9.30 -22.39
CA LYS A 245 3.13 8.28 -22.49
C LYS A 245 2.21 8.32 -21.28
N CYS A 246 1.02 8.88 -21.46
CA CYS A 246 0.05 8.96 -20.38
C CYS A 246 -0.62 7.60 -20.12
N PHE A 247 -0.55 7.08 -18.88
CA PHE A 247 -1.24 5.82 -18.53
C PHE A 247 -2.76 5.95 -18.67
N TYR A 248 -3.32 7.12 -18.35
CA TYR A 248 -4.75 7.38 -18.43
C TYR A 248 -5.30 7.25 -19.86
N THR A 249 -4.56 7.72 -20.87
CA THR A 249 -4.94 7.56 -22.28
C THR A 249 -4.69 6.13 -22.77
N LEU A 250 -3.54 5.54 -22.44
CA LEU A 250 -3.18 4.17 -22.84
C LEU A 250 -4.11 3.09 -22.29
N SER A 251 -4.76 3.35 -21.16
CA SER A 251 -5.68 2.40 -20.51
C SER A 251 -7.16 2.69 -20.80
N ASP A 252 -7.44 3.57 -21.77
CA ASP A 252 -8.79 3.99 -22.17
C ASP A 252 -9.68 4.44 -21.00
N ARG A 253 -9.06 5.05 -19.98
CA ARG A 253 -9.79 5.53 -18.80
C ARG A 253 -10.51 6.85 -19.03
N GLN A 254 -10.35 7.43 -20.21
CA GLN A 254 -11.03 8.65 -20.65
C GLN A 254 -12.56 8.50 -20.64
N VAL A 255 -13.04 7.28 -20.88
CA VAL A 255 -14.48 6.97 -20.92
C VAL A 255 -15.07 6.77 -19.52
N GLY A 256 -14.26 6.45 -18.49
CA GLY A 256 -14.77 5.99 -17.20
C GLY A 256 -14.14 6.56 -15.93
N THR A 257 -13.04 7.32 -15.99
CA THR A 257 -12.35 7.82 -14.78
C THR A 257 -11.79 9.22 -15.00
N SER A 258 -12.67 10.18 -15.25
CA SER A 258 -12.31 11.57 -15.55
C SER A 258 -12.66 12.47 -14.36
N MET A 259 -11.90 12.33 -13.28
CA MET A 259 -12.18 13.05 -12.03
C MET A 259 -11.64 14.48 -12.07
N PHE A 260 -10.34 14.65 -12.34
CA PHE A 260 -9.63 15.91 -12.18
C PHE A 260 -9.05 16.37 -13.51
N VAL A 261 -8.96 17.69 -13.73
CA VAL A 261 -8.22 18.21 -14.89
C VAL A 261 -6.75 17.73 -14.82
N PRO A 262 -6.15 17.28 -15.94
CA PRO A 262 -4.76 16.82 -15.97
C PRO A 262 -3.78 17.93 -15.55
N ASP A 263 -2.72 17.56 -14.83
CA ASP A 263 -1.64 18.49 -14.50
C ASP A 263 -0.58 18.56 -15.62
N LYS A 264 0.43 19.42 -15.44
CA LYS A 264 1.51 19.65 -16.41
C LYS A 264 2.35 18.42 -16.77
N ASP A 265 2.29 17.36 -15.97
CA ASP A 265 3.07 16.14 -16.23
C ASP A 265 2.34 15.21 -17.22
N HIS A 266 1.12 15.55 -17.65
CA HIS A 266 0.32 14.79 -18.59
C HIS A 266 0.37 15.40 -19.99
N ASP A 267 0.69 14.56 -20.98
CA ASP A 267 0.83 14.95 -22.38
C ASP A 267 -0.29 14.29 -23.21
N PHE A 268 -1.46 14.94 -23.24
CA PHE A 268 -2.60 14.57 -24.10
C PHE A 268 -3.63 15.70 -24.20
N ASP A 269 -4.35 15.76 -25.32
CA ASP A 269 -5.45 16.70 -25.53
C ASP A 269 -6.67 16.32 -24.68
N TYR A 270 -7.31 17.31 -24.07
CA TYR A 270 -8.50 17.07 -23.25
C TYR A 270 -9.47 18.26 -23.26
N ASN A 271 -10.76 17.97 -23.10
CA ASN A 271 -11.79 18.97 -22.85
C ASN A 271 -12.11 19.00 -21.35
N LYS A 272 -12.07 20.19 -20.72
CA LYS A 272 -12.36 20.37 -19.28
C LYS A 272 -13.76 19.87 -18.89
N ASN A 273 -14.73 19.91 -19.81
CA ASN A 273 -16.09 19.44 -19.58
C ASN A 273 -16.18 17.91 -19.43
N ASN A 274 -15.12 17.18 -19.77
CA ASN A 274 -15.07 15.73 -19.58
C ASN A 274 -14.69 15.36 -18.13
N PHE A 275 -14.39 16.33 -17.25
CA PHE A 275 -13.93 16.08 -15.89
C PHE A 275 -14.92 16.57 -14.84
N PHE A 276 -15.07 15.82 -13.74
CA PHE A 276 -15.95 16.20 -12.63
C PHE A 276 -15.48 17.45 -11.87
N TYR A 277 -14.18 17.64 -11.76
CA TYR A 277 -13.56 18.77 -11.08
C TYR A 277 -12.79 19.64 -12.07
N ASP A 278 -12.85 20.96 -11.87
CA ASP A 278 -12.17 22.00 -12.66
C ASP A 278 -10.69 22.18 -12.28
N LYS A 279 -10.22 21.46 -11.25
CA LYS A 279 -8.89 21.58 -10.66
C LYS A 279 -8.11 20.28 -10.81
N THR A 280 -6.79 20.43 -10.74
CA THR A 280 -5.87 19.28 -10.69
C THR A 280 -5.95 18.57 -9.34
N VAL A 281 -5.59 17.29 -9.30
CA VAL A 281 -5.45 16.51 -8.06
C VAL A 281 -4.49 17.20 -7.09
N ARG A 282 -3.43 17.83 -7.62
CA ARG A 282 -2.46 18.58 -6.83
C ARG A 282 -3.10 19.70 -6.03
N GLN A 283 -3.86 20.56 -6.68
CA GLN A 283 -4.56 21.67 -6.03
C GLN A 283 -5.64 21.21 -5.04
N MET A 284 -6.27 20.06 -5.31
CA MET A 284 -7.35 19.53 -4.45
C MET A 284 -6.86 18.67 -3.30
N VAL A 285 -5.62 18.15 -3.35
CA VAL A 285 -5.13 17.18 -2.37
C VAL A 285 -3.68 17.44 -1.96
N TYR A 286 -2.72 17.35 -2.89
CA TYR A 286 -1.30 17.31 -2.54
C TYR A 286 -0.76 18.65 -2.03
N ASP A 287 -1.15 19.75 -2.66
CA ASP A 287 -0.66 21.10 -2.36
C ASP A 287 -1.45 21.78 -1.22
N LEU A 288 -2.42 21.06 -0.62
CA LEU A 288 -3.16 21.54 0.55
C LEU A 288 -2.31 21.49 1.82
N PRO A 289 -2.63 22.32 2.85
CA PRO A 289 -1.96 22.27 4.14
C PRO A 289 -2.05 20.89 4.80
N LYS A 290 -0.97 20.49 5.46
CA LYS A 290 -0.91 19.24 6.22
C LYS A 290 -1.89 19.25 7.39
N VAL A 291 -2.41 18.08 7.72
CA VAL A 291 -3.24 17.89 8.92
C VAL A 291 -2.34 17.76 10.15
N PRO A 292 -2.46 18.63 11.17
CA PRO A 292 -1.72 18.48 12.42
C PRO A 292 -2.22 17.27 13.19
N THR A 293 -1.33 16.63 13.95
CA THR A 293 -1.72 15.49 14.78
C THR A 293 -2.57 15.95 15.97
N GLU A 294 -3.71 15.31 16.17
CA GLU A 294 -4.60 15.54 17.31
C GLU A 294 -4.87 14.23 18.07
N TYR A 295 -5.07 14.31 19.39
CA TYR A 295 -5.26 13.15 20.24
C TYR A 295 -6.58 13.26 21.01
N TYR A 296 -7.33 12.16 21.07
CA TYR A 296 -8.62 12.09 21.74
C TYR A 296 -8.75 10.83 22.60
N ILE A 297 -9.36 10.98 23.78
CA ILE A 297 -9.87 9.88 24.60
C ILE A 297 -11.39 10.05 24.66
N GLY A 298 -12.12 9.13 24.04
CA GLY A 298 -13.54 9.32 23.75
C GLY A 298 -13.74 10.56 22.87
N ALA A 299 -14.53 11.53 23.35
CA ALA A 299 -14.75 12.81 22.68
C ALA A 299 -13.80 13.93 23.16
N GLU A 300 -13.05 13.71 24.23
CA GLU A 300 -12.21 14.74 24.84
C GLU A 300 -10.86 14.86 24.12
N LYS A 301 -10.49 16.08 23.70
CA LYS A 301 -9.17 16.37 23.12
C LYS A 301 -8.13 16.41 24.24
N VAL A 302 -7.07 15.64 24.11
CA VAL A 302 -6.02 15.52 25.12
C VAL A 302 -4.63 15.86 24.56
N THR A 303 -3.65 16.04 25.44
CA THR A 303 -2.24 16.18 25.04
C THR A 303 -1.64 14.82 24.67
N LYS A 304 -0.58 14.80 23.84
CA LYS A 304 0.17 13.58 23.52
C LYS A 304 0.65 12.83 24.77
N LYS A 305 1.10 13.56 25.79
CA LYS A 305 1.55 12.98 27.07
C LYS A 305 0.41 12.27 27.81
N SER A 306 -0.79 12.85 27.80
CA SER A 306 -1.98 12.21 28.40
C SER A 306 -2.42 10.99 27.58
N PHE A 307 -2.38 11.09 26.26
CA PHE A 307 -2.77 10.02 25.34
C PHE A 307 -1.91 8.75 25.44
N LEU A 308 -0.64 8.88 25.82
CA LEU A 308 0.30 7.75 25.94
C LEU A 308 0.34 7.10 27.32
N LYS A 309 -0.35 7.67 28.32
CA LYS A 309 -0.48 7.09 29.67
C LYS A 309 -1.61 6.08 29.72
#